data_AF-A0A2E8IT48-F1
#
_entry.id   AF-A0A2E8IT48-F1
#
_cell.length_a   1.000
_cell.length_b   1.000
_cell.length_c   1.000
_cell.angle_alpha   90.00
_cell.angle_beta   90.00
_cell.angle_gamma   90.00
#
_symmetry.space_group_name_H-M   'P 1'
#
loop_
_entity.id
_entity.type
_entity.pdbx_description
1 polymer ?
#
loop_
_entity_poly.entity_id
_entity_poly.type
_entity_poly.pdbx_seq_one_letter_code
_entity_poly.pdbx_strand_id
1 'polypeptide(L)'
;TTYKNFSTASEPKRQELIRRLNHPDGATERLVGMRKDLLLLIKENPELAPVGIDLKHLFTSWFNRGFLVLRPINWSSPAEILEKIIAYEAVHAINSWEDLRARLQPEDRRCFAFFHPAMPDEPLIFVEVALTKGIPNSIQGLLEANRDPISPDDSDTAVFYSISNCQQGLAGISFGNSLIKQVVADLSLAVPSLSTFVTLSPIPKLKSWLKKDHISVKSNHTDQAVAAYYLLNAKDTEGRPYDPVARFHLGNGAMLHAVHADADKSENGIDQSNGVMVNYRYDLKKIPQNHERFLSENKIAVSTDVRALAGSIK
;
A
#
# COMPACT_ATOMS: atom_id res chain seq x y z
N THR A 1 5.79 26.58 -37.76
CA THR A 1 5.17 25.24 -37.79
C THR A 1 6.01 24.21 -37.03
N THR A 2 6.28 24.43 -35.73
CA THR A 2 7.57 24.00 -35.16
C THR A 2 7.51 23.11 -33.92
N TYR A 3 6.55 23.25 -33.00
CA TYR A 3 6.40 22.34 -31.84
C TYR A 3 5.28 21.31 -32.00
N LYS A 4 4.10 21.73 -32.49
CA LYS A 4 2.94 20.84 -32.70
C LYS A 4 3.29 19.63 -33.58
N ASN A 5 3.96 19.88 -34.71
CA ASN A 5 4.36 18.81 -35.63
C ASN A 5 5.36 17.84 -35.00
N PHE A 6 6.32 18.35 -34.21
CA PHE A 6 7.26 17.50 -33.47
C PHE A 6 6.53 16.65 -32.44
N SER A 7 5.68 17.26 -31.60
CA SER A 7 4.89 16.54 -30.60
C SER A 7 4.02 15.45 -31.22
N THR A 8 3.34 15.72 -32.33
CA THR A 8 2.55 14.71 -33.06
C THR A 8 3.44 13.61 -33.64
N ALA A 9 4.60 13.93 -34.22
CA ALA A 9 5.51 12.94 -34.81
C ALA A 9 6.24 12.09 -33.77
N SER A 10 6.46 12.61 -32.57
CA SER A 10 7.08 11.90 -31.45
C SER A 10 6.13 10.94 -30.72
N GLU A 11 4.82 11.08 -30.90
CA GLU A 11 3.85 10.16 -30.33
C GLU A 11 3.88 8.81 -31.07
N PRO A 12 4.19 7.69 -30.38
CA PRO A 12 4.16 6.40 -31.02
C PRO A 12 2.73 6.02 -31.46
N LYS A 13 2.58 5.49 -32.68
CA LYS A 13 1.29 5.00 -33.21
C LYS A 13 0.57 4.02 -32.29
N ARG A 14 1.32 3.31 -31.45
CA ARG A 14 0.80 2.37 -30.45
C ARG A 14 -0.04 3.07 -29.36
N GLN A 15 0.22 4.33 -29.00
CA GLN A 15 -0.68 5.06 -28.09
C GLN A 15 -2.07 5.26 -28.70
N GLU A 16 -2.13 5.70 -29.95
CA GLU A 16 -3.39 5.87 -30.67
C GLU A 16 -4.13 4.52 -30.85
N LEU A 17 -3.42 3.44 -31.16
CA LEU A 17 -4.01 2.10 -31.20
C LEU A 17 -4.64 1.73 -29.85
N ILE A 18 -3.93 1.93 -28.73
CA ILE A 18 -4.43 1.61 -27.39
C ILE A 18 -5.66 2.47 -27.04
N ARG A 19 -5.69 3.76 -27.40
CA ARG A 19 -6.88 4.61 -27.21
C ARG A 19 -8.10 4.04 -27.93
N ARG A 20 -7.93 3.63 -29.19
CA ARG A 20 -9.02 3.02 -29.99
C ARG A 20 -9.47 1.68 -29.43
N LEU A 21 -8.54 0.87 -28.95
CA LEU A 21 -8.85 -0.40 -28.28
C LEU A 21 -9.68 -0.19 -27.01
N ASN A 22 -9.61 0.99 -26.38
CA ASN A 22 -10.35 1.33 -25.18
C ASN A 22 -11.79 1.84 -25.43
N HIS A 23 -12.24 1.95 -26.68
CA HIS A 23 -13.59 2.43 -26.99
C HIS A 23 -14.74 1.47 -26.59
N PRO A 24 -14.62 0.13 -26.77
CA PRO A 24 -15.70 -0.78 -26.40
C PRO A 24 -15.91 -0.89 -24.89
N ASP A 25 -17.12 -1.26 -24.48
CA ASP A 25 -17.43 -1.53 -23.08
C ASP A 25 -16.53 -2.65 -22.51
N GLY A 26 -16.10 -2.47 -21.26
CA GLY A 26 -15.17 -3.38 -20.57
C GLY A 26 -13.75 -3.42 -21.15
N ALA A 27 -13.40 -2.58 -22.13
CA ALA A 27 -12.08 -2.61 -22.74
C ALA A 27 -10.96 -2.17 -21.80
N THR A 28 -11.25 -1.25 -20.88
CA THR A 28 -10.25 -0.76 -19.91
C THR A 28 -9.72 -1.90 -19.06
N GLU A 29 -10.60 -2.74 -18.51
CA GLU A 29 -10.21 -3.92 -17.73
C GLU A 29 -9.36 -4.89 -18.55
N ARG A 30 -9.76 -5.18 -19.80
CA ARG A 30 -8.98 -6.03 -20.71
C ARG A 30 -7.58 -5.46 -20.99
N LEU A 31 -7.46 -4.15 -21.17
CA LEU A 31 -6.16 -3.49 -21.35
C LEU A 31 -5.31 -3.54 -20.08
N VAL A 32 -5.92 -3.43 -18.91
CA VAL A 32 -5.24 -3.61 -17.62
C VAL A 32 -4.72 -5.05 -17.49
N GLY A 33 -5.54 -6.05 -17.85
CA GLY A 33 -5.12 -7.46 -17.94
C GLY A 33 -3.95 -7.64 -18.92
N MET A 34 -4.04 -7.07 -20.12
CA MET A 34 -2.97 -7.10 -21.11
C MET A 34 -1.67 -6.47 -20.58
N ARG A 35 -1.75 -5.37 -19.83
CA ARG A 35 -0.57 -4.77 -19.19
C ARG A 35 0.01 -5.66 -18.10
N LYS A 36 -0.82 -6.35 -17.32
CA LYS A 36 -0.35 -7.34 -16.33
C LYS A 36 0.51 -8.41 -17.01
N ASP A 37 0.01 -8.99 -18.11
CA ASP A 37 0.75 -10.01 -18.85
C ASP A 37 2.03 -9.46 -19.47
N LEU A 38 1.97 -8.25 -20.05
CA LEU A 38 3.13 -7.56 -20.59
C LEU A 38 4.23 -7.35 -19.55
N LEU A 39 3.89 -7.00 -18.30
CA LEU A 39 4.86 -6.81 -17.22
C LEU A 39 5.60 -8.11 -16.87
N LEU A 40 5.00 -9.27 -17.07
CA LEU A 40 5.66 -10.56 -16.93
C LEU A 40 6.59 -10.82 -18.11
N LEU A 41 6.10 -10.60 -19.34
CA LEU A 41 6.85 -10.83 -20.57
C LEU A 41 8.10 -9.95 -20.70
N ILE A 42 8.06 -8.70 -20.20
CA ILE A 42 9.20 -7.77 -20.22
C ILE A 42 10.43 -8.33 -19.46
N LYS A 43 10.22 -9.21 -18.47
CA LYS A 43 11.34 -9.82 -17.72
C LYS A 43 12.20 -10.72 -18.60
N GLU A 44 11.57 -11.39 -19.57
CA GLU A 44 12.22 -12.30 -20.52
C GLU A 44 12.56 -11.59 -21.85
N ASN A 45 11.81 -10.53 -22.18
CA ASN A 45 11.86 -9.81 -23.46
C ASN A 45 11.94 -8.28 -23.21
N PRO A 46 13.13 -7.74 -22.83
CA PRO A 46 13.28 -6.33 -22.45
C PRO A 46 12.90 -5.32 -23.53
N GLU A 47 12.93 -5.72 -24.80
CA GLU A 47 12.52 -4.92 -25.96
C GLU A 47 11.03 -4.54 -25.94
N LEU A 48 10.21 -5.23 -25.14
CA LEU A 48 8.79 -4.89 -24.95
C LEU A 48 8.57 -3.71 -23.97
N ALA A 49 9.61 -3.29 -23.25
CA ALA A 49 9.51 -2.22 -22.25
C ALA A 49 8.89 -0.90 -22.77
N PRO A 50 9.18 -0.43 -24.00
CA PRO A 50 8.52 0.75 -24.56
C PRO A 50 6.99 0.63 -24.60
N VAL A 51 6.43 -0.56 -24.88
CA VAL A 51 4.96 -0.77 -24.87
C VAL A 51 4.41 -0.55 -23.46
N GLY A 52 5.12 -1.04 -22.44
CA GLY A 52 4.75 -0.85 -21.04
C GLY A 52 4.78 0.62 -20.60
N ILE A 53 5.72 1.43 -21.13
CA ILE A 53 5.81 2.87 -20.88
C ILE A 53 4.57 3.59 -21.44
N ASP A 54 4.15 3.26 -22.66
CA ASP A 54 2.98 3.90 -23.29
C ASP A 54 1.67 3.55 -22.59
N LEU A 55 1.47 2.27 -22.23
CA LEU A 55 0.30 1.87 -21.44
C LEU A 55 0.29 2.58 -20.09
N LYS A 56 1.45 2.68 -19.41
CA LYS A 56 1.57 3.41 -18.16
C LYS A 56 1.20 4.89 -18.34
N HIS A 57 1.65 5.52 -19.42
CA HIS A 57 1.31 6.91 -19.73
C HIS A 57 -0.21 7.09 -19.88
N LEU A 58 -0.86 6.27 -20.70
CA LEU A 58 -2.31 6.34 -20.92
C LEU A 58 -3.09 6.05 -19.65
N PHE A 59 -2.74 4.99 -18.92
CA PHE A 59 -3.43 4.65 -17.68
C PHE A 59 -3.23 5.69 -16.57
N THR A 60 -2.09 6.40 -16.53
CA THR A 60 -1.91 7.52 -15.60
C THR A 60 -2.93 8.63 -15.85
N SER A 61 -3.30 8.84 -17.13
CA SER A 61 -4.35 9.81 -17.49
C SER A 61 -5.76 9.27 -17.25
N TRP A 62 -6.01 7.98 -17.53
CA TRP A 62 -7.34 7.39 -17.42
C TRP A 62 -7.75 7.11 -15.98
N PHE A 63 -6.83 6.64 -15.15
CA PHE A 63 -7.05 6.37 -13.72
C PHE A 63 -6.70 7.60 -12.88
N ASN A 64 -7.32 8.72 -13.22
CA ASN A 64 -7.13 9.95 -12.47
C ASN A 64 -7.73 9.80 -11.07
N ARG A 65 -6.97 10.19 -10.05
CA ARG A 65 -7.40 10.20 -8.66
C ARG A 65 -8.76 10.88 -8.43
N GLY A 66 -9.10 11.91 -9.21
CA GLY A 66 -10.33 12.68 -9.05
C GLY A 66 -11.60 11.89 -9.32
N PHE A 67 -11.49 10.73 -9.97
CA PHE A 67 -12.61 9.83 -10.24
C PHE A 67 -12.61 8.61 -9.35
N LEU A 68 -11.65 8.46 -8.44
CA LEU A 68 -11.68 7.36 -7.49
C LEU A 68 -12.78 7.59 -6.46
N VAL A 69 -13.62 6.58 -6.30
CA VAL A 69 -14.72 6.58 -5.34
C VAL A 69 -14.37 5.61 -4.23
N LEU A 70 -14.26 6.14 -3.01
CA LEU A 70 -14.16 5.31 -1.80
C LEU A 70 -15.53 4.75 -1.46
N ARG A 71 -15.61 3.44 -1.22
CA ARG A 71 -16.82 2.77 -0.75
C ARG A 71 -16.50 1.90 0.47
N PRO A 72 -17.35 1.88 1.50
CA PRO A 72 -17.23 0.91 2.59
C PRO A 72 -17.55 -0.50 2.05
N ILE A 73 -16.78 -1.48 2.48
CA ILE A 73 -16.99 -2.91 2.20
C ILE A 73 -17.35 -3.58 3.51
N ASN A 74 -18.45 -4.34 3.51
CA ASN A 74 -18.96 -5.05 4.68
C ASN A 74 -19.62 -6.36 4.26
N TRP A 75 -20.12 -7.11 5.24
CA TRP A 75 -20.74 -8.42 4.98
C TRP A 75 -22.03 -8.37 4.13
N SER A 76 -22.62 -7.18 3.95
CA SER A 76 -23.79 -6.98 3.06
C SER A 76 -23.39 -6.56 1.65
N SER A 77 -22.09 -6.37 1.37
CA SER A 77 -21.60 -6.07 0.01
C SER A 77 -21.86 -7.25 -0.95
N PRO A 78 -22.00 -6.99 -2.27
CA PRO A 78 -22.19 -8.05 -3.26
C PRO A 78 -21.12 -9.14 -3.19
N ALA A 79 -21.55 -10.41 -3.25
CA ALA A 79 -20.65 -11.57 -3.13
C ALA A 79 -19.51 -11.54 -4.15
N GLU A 80 -19.77 -11.08 -5.38
CA GLU A 80 -18.75 -10.94 -6.42
C GLU A 80 -17.60 -10.00 -5.99
N ILE A 81 -17.91 -8.90 -5.30
CA ILE A 81 -16.88 -7.99 -4.78
C ILE A 81 -16.12 -8.66 -3.63
N LEU A 82 -16.82 -9.37 -2.75
CA LEU A 82 -16.21 -10.09 -1.63
C LEU A 82 -15.25 -11.20 -2.10
N GLU A 83 -15.61 -11.94 -3.15
CA GLU A 83 -14.74 -12.93 -3.80
C GLU A 83 -13.45 -12.28 -4.34
N LYS A 84 -13.57 -11.10 -4.96
CA LYS A 84 -12.42 -10.33 -5.43
C LYS A 84 -11.52 -9.88 -4.27
N ILE A 85 -12.09 -9.45 -3.13
CA ILE A 85 -11.29 -9.11 -1.93
C ILE A 85 -10.49 -10.32 -1.44
N ILE A 86 -11.11 -11.51 -1.38
CA ILE A 86 -10.39 -12.76 -1.02
C ILE A 86 -9.24 -13.01 -2.01
N ALA A 87 -9.51 -12.92 -3.31
CA ALA A 87 -8.54 -13.20 -4.35
C ALA A 87 -7.38 -12.20 -4.41
N TYR A 88 -7.59 -10.96 -3.97
CA TYR A 88 -6.62 -9.87 -4.07
C TYR A 88 -5.86 -9.56 -2.79
N GLU A 89 -6.19 -10.22 -1.67
CA GLU A 89 -5.49 -10.00 -0.42
C GLU A 89 -4.04 -10.48 -0.48
N ALA A 90 -3.11 -9.50 -0.43
CA ALA A 90 -1.69 -9.71 -0.71
C ALA A 90 -0.80 -9.60 0.54
N VAL A 91 -1.33 -9.14 1.67
CA VAL A 91 -0.57 -8.92 2.91
C VAL A 91 -0.77 -10.10 3.87
N HIS A 92 -2.02 -10.45 4.13
CA HIS A 92 -2.44 -11.50 5.06
C HIS A 92 -3.51 -12.37 4.41
N ALA A 93 -3.09 -13.45 3.74
CA ALA A 93 -3.97 -14.35 2.98
C ALA A 93 -5.30 -14.65 3.70
N ILE A 94 -6.40 -14.55 2.96
CA ILE A 94 -7.74 -14.94 3.38
C ILE A 94 -8.01 -16.29 2.73
N ASN A 95 -8.09 -17.36 3.52
CA ASN A 95 -8.15 -18.72 2.97
C ASN A 95 -9.59 -19.25 2.89
N SER A 96 -10.55 -18.56 3.49
CA SER A 96 -11.94 -18.99 3.58
C SER A 96 -12.93 -17.81 3.65
N TRP A 97 -14.21 -18.10 3.42
CA TRP A 97 -15.28 -17.13 3.64
C TRP A 97 -15.44 -16.80 5.13
N GLU A 98 -15.17 -17.76 6.01
CA GLU A 98 -15.13 -17.57 7.46
C GLU A 98 -14.03 -16.58 7.86
N ASP A 99 -12.84 -16.67 7.26
CA ASP A 99 -11.74 -15.72 7.47
C ASP A 99 -12.15 -14.32 7.03
N LEU A 100 -12.76 -14.19 5.83
CA LEU A 100 -13.27 -12.91 5.34
C LEU A 100 -14.32 -12.34 6.30
N ARG A 101 -15.25 -13.18 6.74
CA ARG A 101 -16.32 -12.80 7.67
C ARG A 101 -15.76 -12.28 8.99
N ALA A 102 -14.73 -12.93 9.54
CA ALA A 102 -14.05 -12.49 10.76
C ALA A 102 -13.39 -11.12 10.61
N ARG A 103 -13.06 -10.70 9.38
CA ARG A 103 -12.47 -9.38 9.09
C ARG A 103 -13.48 -8.31 8.70
N LEU A 104 -14.72 -8.67 8.34
CA LEU A 104 -15.73 -7.73 7.86
C LEU A 104 -16.96 -7.59 8.77
N GLN A 105 -17.31 -8.64 9.51
CA GLN A 105 -18.52 -8.66 10.33
C GLN A 105 -18.37 -7.97 11.69
N PRO A 106 -17.27 -8.13 12.45
CA PRO A 106 -17.14 -7.50 13.76
C PRO A 106 -17.21 -5.98 13.70
N GLU A 107 -17.84 -5.36 14.69
CA GLU A 107 -18.05 -3.91 14.73
C GLU A 107 -16.75 -3.11 14.92
N ASP A 108 -15.68 -3.73 15.37
CA ASP A 108 -14.34 -3.14 15.45
C ASP A 108 -13.49 -3.44 14.21
N ARG A 109 -14.12 -3.88 13.11
CA ARG A 109 -13.48 -4.01 11.82
C ARG A 109 -14.15 -3.09 10.80
N ARG A 110 -13.33 -2.48 9.96
CA ARG A 110 -13.76 -1.66 8.84
C ARG A 110 -12.96 -2.07 7.62
N CYS A 111 -13.62 -2.13 6.47
CA CYS A 111 -12.94 -2.32 5.19
C CYS A 111 -13.46 -1.26 4.22
N PHE A 112 -12.55 -0.75 3.39
CA PHE A 112 -12.87 0.23 2.37
C PHE A 112 -12.21 -0.18 1.06
N ALA A 113 -12.86 0.10 -0.06
CA ALA A 113 -12.27 -0.10 -1.38
C ALA A 113 -12.45 1.14 -2.26
N PHE A 114 -11.44 1.41 -3.07
CA PHE A 114 -11.44 2.44 -4.09
C PHE A 114 -11.83 1.84 -5.44
N PHE A 115 -12.86 2.41 -6.05
CA PHE A 115 -13.37 2.03 -7.37
C PHE A 115 -13.14 3.15 -8.37
N HIS A 116 -13.08 2.79 -9.66
CA HIS A 116 -12.99 3.76 -10.75
C HIS A 116 -14.16 3.54 -11.72
N PRO A 117 -14.78 4.60 -12.27
CA PRO A 117 -15.91 4.46 -13.20
C PRO A 117 -15.63 3.60 -14.43
N ALA A 118 -14.37 3.57 -14.89
CA ALA A 118 -13.95 2.73 -16.02
C ALA A 118 -13.86 1.22 -15.68
N MET A 119 -13.87 0.86 -14.39
CA MET A 119 -13.85 -0.51 -13.89
C MET A 119 -14.73 -0.58 -12.61
N PRO A 120 -16.06 -0.43 -12.74
CA PRO A 120 -16.96 -0.12 -11.63
C PRO A 120 -17.14 -1.25 -10.61
N ASP A 121 -16.93 -2.49 -11.07
CA ASP A 121 -17.08 -3.74 -10.30
C ASP A 121 -15.73 -4.30 -9.82
N GLU A 122 -14.64 -3.56 -10.08
CA GLU A 122 -13.29 -3.93 -9.73
C GLU A 122 -12.76 -3.02 -8.61
N PRO A 123 -12.50 -3.56 -7.41
CA PRO A 123 -11.73 -2.82 -6.43
C PRO A 123 -10.32 -2.61 -6.99
N LEU A 124 -9.84 -1.37 -7.00
CA LEU A 124 -8.47 -1.06 -7.41
C LEU A 124 -7.51 -1.16 -6.24
N ILE A 125 -7.95 -0.66 -5.10
CA ILE A 125 -7.25 -0.71 -3.82
C ILE A 125 -8.29 -1.03 -2.76
N PHE A 126 -7.99 -1.92 -1.83
CA PHE A 126 -8.75 -1.99 -0.60
C PHE A 126 -7.86 -1.86 0.62
N VAL A 127 -8.50 -1.47 1.72
CA VAL A 127 -7.88 -1.09 2.98
C VAL A 127 -8.66 -1.77 4.09
N GLU A 128 -8.01 -2.62 4.84
CA GLU A 128 -8.56 -3.23 6.05
C GLU A 128 -8.07 -2.48 7.30
N VAL A 129 -9.02 -2.18 8.19
CA VAL A 129 -8.80 -1.40 9.41
C VAL A 129 -9.38 -2.11 10.61
N ALA A 130 -8.58 -2.22 11.67
CA ALA A 130 -9.01 -2.67 12.98
C ALA A 130 -9.15 -1.47 13.92
N LEU A 131 -10.25 -1.41 14.67
CA LEU A 131 -10.44 -0.46 15.75
C LEU A 131 -9.93 -1.11 17.05
N THR A 132 -9.05 -0.41 17.77
CA THR A 132 -8.37 -0.95 18.96
C THR A 132 -8.27 0.10 20.07
N LYS A 133 -7.92 -0.37 21.27
CA LYS A 133 -7.40 0.46 22.36
C LYS A 133 -5.87 0.40 22.32
N GLY A 134 -5.23 1.50 21.95
CA GLY A 134 -3.79 1.61 21.77
C GLY A 134 -3.26 1.04 20.45
N ILE A 135 -1.96 1.23 20.24
CA ILE A 135 -1.23 0.85 19.03
C ILE A 135 -0.77 -0.62 19.14
N PRO A 136 -1.16 -1.51 18.21
CA PRO A 136 -0.74 -2.90 18.24
C PRO A 136 0.69 -3.08 17.71
N ASN A 137 1.32 -4.17 18.15
CA ASN A 137 2.69 -4.54 17.78
C ASN A 137 2.78 -5.93 17.11
N SER A 138 1.69 -6.67 16.96
CA SER A 138 1.66 -7.99 16.32
C SER A 138 0.39 -8.19 15.50
N ILE A 139 0.54 -8.76 14.29
CA ILE A 139 -0.60 -9.07 13.43
C ILE A 139 -1.37 -10.27 13.94
N GLN A 140 -0.69 -11.27 14.52
CA GLN A 140 -1.36 -12.43 15.10
C GLN A 140 -2.34 -11.99 16.19
N GLY A 141 -1.91 -11.12 17.11
CA GLY A 141 -2.80 -10.56 18.14
C GLY A 141 -3.96 -9.74 17.57
N LEU A 142 -3.80 -9.14 16.38
CA LEU A 142 -4.86 -8.40 15.72
C LEU A 142 -5.86 -9.33 14.98
N LEU A 143 -5.38 -10.44 14.43
CA LEU A 143 -6.20 -11.39 13.65
C LEU A 143 -6.72 -12.57 14.47
N GLU A 144 -6.49 -12.59 15.79
CA GLU A 144 -7.00 -13.63 16.69
C GLU A 144 -8.53 -13.78 16.57
N ALA A 145 -8.97 -15.00 16.22
CA ALA A 145 -10.38 -15.32 15.96
C ALA A 145 -11.25 -15.34 17.23
N ASN A 146 -10.66 -15.69 18.38
CA ASN A 146 -11.35 -15.80 19.68
C ASN A 146 -11.12 -14.55 20.55
N ARG A 147 -11.30 -13.37 19.99
CA ARG A 147 -11.27 -12.11 20.75
C ARG A 147 -12.68 -11.52 20.84
N ASP A 148 -12.97 -10.88 21.97
CA ASP A 148 -14.19 -10.11 22.13
C ASP A 148 -14.06 -8.80 21.32
N PRO A 149 -14.96 -8.54 20.36
CA PRO A 149 -14.96 -7.27 19.63
C PRO A 149 -15.15 -6.11 20.59
N ILE A 150 -14.41 -5.02 20.35
CA ILE A 150 -14.54 -3.79 21.15
C ILE A 150 -15.62 -2.91 20.50
N SER A 151 -16.39 -2.17 21.30
CA SER A 151 -17.29 -1.16 20.73
C SER A 151 -16.48 -0.09 19.97
N PRO A 152 -16.94 0.40 18.81
CA PRO A 152 -16.31 1.54 18.14
C PRO A 152 -16.11 2.74 19.07
N ASP A 153 -17.09 3.04 19.93
CA ASP A 153 -17.04 4.18 20.86
C ASP A 153 -15.95 4.04 21.93
N ASP A 154 -15.59 2.79 22.25
CA ASP A 154 -14.51 2.46 23.19
C ASP A 154 -13.13 2.45 22.53
N SER A 155 -13.04 2.54 21.20
CA SER A 155 -11.79 2.48 20.47
C SER A 155 -11.14 3.86 20.36
N ASP A 156 -9.82 3.94 20.58
CA ASP A 156 -9.06 5.20 20.47
C ASP A 156 -8.12 5.22 19.24
N THR A 157 -7.90 4.05 18.63
CA THR A 157 -6.90 3.83 17.60
C THR A 157 -7.51 3.09 16.41
N ALA A 158 -7.28 3.61 15.21
CA ALA A 158 -7.55 2.92 13.95
C ALA A 158 -6.25 2.39 13.36
N VAL A 159 -6.20 1.08 13.16
CA VAL A 159 -5.03 0.33 12.72
C VAL A 159 -5.23 -0.17 11.29
N PHE A 160 -4.52 0.44 10.34
CA PHE A 160 -4.46 0.00 8.94
C PHE A 160 -3.52 -1.20 8.84
N TYR A 161 -4.07 -2.41 8.84
CA TYR A 161 -3.26 -3.65 8.88
C TYR A 161 -3.14 -4.35 7.52
N SER A 162 -4.01 -4.04 6.56
CA SER A 162 -3.83 -4.47 5.17
C SER A 162 -4.18 -3.33 4.21
N ILE A 163 -3.32 -3.14 3.19
CA ILE A 163 -3.57 -2.25 2.06
C ILE A 163 -3.11 -2.98 0.80
N SER A 164 -4.05 -3.38 -0.02
CA SER A 164 -3.81 -4.26 -1.17
C SER A 164 -4.13 -3.53 -2.47
N ASN A 165 -3.16 -3.45 -3.38
CA ASN A 165 -3.41 -3.05 -4.76
C ASN A 165 -3.85 -4.30 -5.54
N CYS A 166 -5.11 -4.28 -5.96
CA CYS A 166 -5.78 -5.43 -6.56
C CYS A 166 -5.32 -5.69 -8.00
N GLN A 167 -4.94 -4.61 -8.70
CA GLN A 167 -4.73 -4.65 -10.14
C GLN A 167 -3.25 -4.57 -10.45
N GLN A 168 -2.63 -5.74 -10.66
CA GLN A 168 -1.21 -5.84 -11.05
C GLN A 168 -0.91 -5.09 -12.36
N GLY A 169 -1.88 -5.04 -13.28
CA GLY A 169 -1.79 -4.26 -14.50
C GLY A 169 -1.73 -2.75 -14.26
N LEU A 170 -2.03 -2.27 -13.05
CA LEU A 170 -1.90 -0.88 -12.64
C LEU A 170 -0.61 -0.62 -11.82
N ALA A 171 0.31 -1.58 -11.75
CA ALA A 171 1.58 -1.40 -11.06
C ALA A 171 2.33 -0.13 -11.52
N GLY A 172 2.79 0.64 -10.54
CA GLY A 172 3.52 1.89 -10.76
C GLY A 172 2.68 3.08 -11.22
N ILE A 173 1.35 2.96 -11.26
CA ILE A 173 0.43 4.09 -11.43
C ILE A 173 0.06 4.60 -10.05
N SER A 174 0.22 5.91 -9.85
CA SER A 174 -0.16 6.54 -8.59
C SER A 174 -1.63 6.93 -8.64
N PHE A 175 -2.37 6.49 -7.63
CA PHE A 175 -3.73 6.93 -7.34
C PHE A 175 -3.76 8.18 -6.44
N GLY A 176 -2.62 8.85 -6.30
CA GLY A 176 -2.42 9.98 -5.40
C GLY A 176 -1.95 9.58 -4.00
N ASN A 177 -1.49 10.59 -3.26
CA ASN A 177 -0.91 10.47 -1.92
C ASN A 177 -1.89 10.89 -0.81
N SER A 178 -3.18 10.58 -0.99
CA SER A 178 -4.24 10.97 -0.06
C SER A 178 -5.31 9.91 0.14
N LEU A 179 -5.07 8.68 -0.31
CA LEU A 179 -6.00 7.56 -0.14
C LEU A 179 -6.30 7.35 1.35
N ILE A 180 -5.25 7.29 2.16
CA ILE A 180 -5.37 7.09 3.60
C ILE A 180 -5.99 8.32 4.27
N LYS A 181 -5.72 9.53 3.76
CA LYS A 181 -6.33 10.75 4.29
C LYS A 181 -7.86 10.71 4.18
N GLN A 182 -8.40 10.19 3.08
CA GLN A 182 -9.85 10.03 2.91
C GLN A 182 -10.41 9.01 3.91
N VAL A 183 -9.79 7.83 4.03
CA VAL A 183 -10.23 6.80 4.98
C VAL A 183 -10.16 7.30 6.43
N VAL A 184 -9.10 8.02 6.80
CA VAL A 184 -8.97 8.63 8.12
C VAL A 184 -10.07 9.66 8.37
N ALA A 185 -10.41 10.50 7.38
CA ALA A 185 -11.48 11.48 7.52
C ALA A 185 -12.84 10.80 7.75
N ASP A 186 -13.16 9.78 6.94
CA ASP A 186 -14.41 9.02 7.07
C ASP A 186 -14.49 8.30 8.44
N LEU A 187 -13.39 7.70 8.90
CA LEU A 187 -13.32 7.07 10.22
C LEU A 187 -13.46 8.08 11.37
N SER A 188 -12.83 9.26 11.25
CA SER A 188 -12.93 10.32 12.28
C SER A 188 -14.36 10.85 12.42
N LEU A 189 -15.12 10.88 11.32
CA LEU A 189 -16.52 11.27 11.34
C LEU A 189 -17.41 10.16 11.91
N ALA A 190 -17.14 8.90 11.54
CA ALA A 190 -17.94 7.76 11.95
C ALA A 190 -17.71 7.34 13.41
N VAL A 191 -16.49 7.51 13.93
CA VAL A 191 -16.07 7.08 15.26
C VAL A 191 -15.27 8.21 15.93
N PRO A 192 -15.95 9.18 16.57
CA PRO A 192 -15.31 10.40 17.10
C PRO A 192 -14.31 10.17 18.25
N SER A 193 -14.34 9.00 18.89
CA SER A 193 -13.38 8.59 19.93
C SER A 193 -11.97 8.33 19.38
N LEU A 194 -11.84 8.08 18.07
CA LEU A 194 -10.56 7.84 17.42
C LEU A 194 -9.66 9.08 17.47
N SER A 195 -8.49 8.93 18.08
CA SER A 195 -7.47 9.98 18.17
C SER A 195 -6.15 9.58 17.52
N THR A 196 -5.94 8.28 17.31
CA THR A 196 -4.70 7.72 16.75
C THR A 196 -4.97 6.95 15.47
N PHE A 197 -4.23 7.27 14.42
CA PHE A 197 -4.28 6.57 13.14
C PHE A 197 -2.90 6.00 12.85
N VAL A 198 -2.80 4.69 12.74
CA VAL A 198 -1.53 3.99 12.64
C VAL A 198 -1.65 2.79 11.72
N THR A 199 -0.57 2.37 11.08
CA THR A 199 -0.56 1.13 10.31
C THR A 199 0.13 0.03 11.09
N LEU A 200 -0.09 -1.23 10.73
CA LEU A 200 0.81 -2.32 11.06
C LEU A 200 1.25 -2.94 9.74
N SER A 201 2.38 -2.47 9.22
CA SER A 201 2.80 -2.69 7.83
C SER A 201 3.95 -3.70 7.73
N PRO A 202 4.01 -4.51 6.65
CA PRO A 202 5.13 -5.40 6.38
C PRO A 202 6.36 -4.64 5.87
N ILE A 203 7.51 -5.33 5.83
CA ILE A 203 8.78 -4.82 5.29
C ILE A 203 9.31 -5.78 4.21
N PRO A 204 8.65 -5.83 3.03
CA PRO A 204 8.76 -6.94 2.07
C PRO A 204 10.16 -7.15 1.48
N LYS A 205 11.00 -6.11 1.48
CA LYS A 205 12.31 -6.16 0.83
C LYS A 205 13.49 -6.27 1.80
N LEU A 206 13.27 -6.35 3.11
CA LEU A 206 14.35 -6.34 4.11
C LEU A 206 15.31 -7.52 3.94
N LYS A 207 14.82 -8.77 3.91
CA LYS A 207 15.67 -9.97 3.77
C LYS A 207 16.41 -9.97 2.43
N SER A 208 15.76 -9.53 1.36
CA SER A 208 16.37 -9.42 0.04
C SER A 208 17.49 -8.36 -0.03
N TRP A 209 17.34 -7.27 0.72
CA TRP A 209 18.35 -6.23 0.83
C TRP A 209 19.55 -6.73 1.66
N LEU A 210 19.30 -7.41 2.79
CA LEU A 210 20.36 -7.99 3.63
C LEU A 210 21.25 -9.00 2.88
N LYS A 211 20.68 -9.80 1.98
CA LYS A 211 21.41 -10.79 1.18
C LYS A 211 22.40 -10.15 0.17
N LYS A 212 22.23 -8.89 -0.22
CA LYS A 212 23.08 -8.19 -1.18
C LYS A 212 24.29 -7.52 -0.50
N ASP A 213 25.08 -8.31 0.22
CA ASP A 213 26.31 -7.87 0.92
C ASP A 213 26.11 -6.90 2.09
N HIS A 214 24.93 -6.93 2.74
CA HIS A 214 24.65 -6.19 3.98
C HIS A 214 24.55 -7.12 5.21
N ILE A 215 25.14 -8.32 5.12
CA ILE A 215 25.14 -9.32 6.21
C ILE A 215 25.89 -8.80 7.45
N SER A 216 26.91 -7.96 7.26
CA SER A 216 27.65 -7.31 8.35
C SER A 216 26.77 -6.44 9.25
N VAL A 217 25.68 -5.88 8.71
CA VAL A 217 24.69 -5.10 9.48
C VAL A 217 23.89 -6.00 10.43
N LYS A 218 23.72 -7.29 10.12
CA LYS A 218 22.90 -8.21 10.92
C LYS A 218 23.67 -8.86 12.08
N SER A 219 24.97 -9.13 11.94
CA SER A 219 25.69 -10.07 12.79
C SER A 219 25.75 -9.72 14.29
N ASN A 220 25.49 -8.47 14.69
CA ASN A 220 25.56 -8.01 16.09
C ASN A 220 24.34 -7.18 16.54
N HIS A 221 23.26 -7.15 15.75
CA HIS A 221 22.14 -6.23 15.99
C HIS A 221 20.80 -6.98 15.98
N THR A 222 19.83 -6.46 16.74
CA THR A 222 18.46 -7.02 16.76
C THR A 222 17.80 -6.81 15.39
N ASP A 223 16.89 -7.71 14.99
CA ASP A 223 16.18 -7.55 13.72
C ASP A 223 15.41 -6.22 13.64
N GLN A 224 14.89 -5.71 14.77
CA GLN A 224 14.30 -4.37 14.88
C GLN A 224 15.28 -3.24 14.53
N ALA A 225 16.51 -3.29 15.08
CA ALA A 225 17.54 -2.29 14.78
C ALA A 225 17.93 -2.32 13.30
N VAL A 226 18.07 -3.53 12.75
CA VAL A 226 18.40 -3.75 11.34
C VAL A 226 17.30 -3.20 10.44
N ALA A 227 16.04 -3.48 10.76
CA ALA A 227 14.89 -2.95 10.03
C ALA A 227 14.79 -1.42 10.13
N ALA A 228 15.00 -0.84 11.31
CA ALA A 228 15.00 0.61 11.50
C ALA A 228 16.11 1.30 10.68
N TYR A 229 17.33 0.75 10.69
CA TYR A 229 18.44 1.23 9.88
C TYR A 229 18.12 1.13 8.39
N TYR A 230 17.60 -0.02 7.95
CA TYR A 230 17.19 -0.23 6.56
C TYR A 230 16.16 0.81 6.10
N LEU A 231 15.08 1.00 6.86
CA LEU A 231 14.01 1.96 6.53
C LEU A 231 14.52 3.40 6.45
N LEU A 232 15.51 3.77 7.26
CA LEU A 232 16.07 5.13 7.27
C LEU A 232 17.19 5.36 6.26
N ASN A 233 18.03 4.37 6.00
CA ASN A 233 19.30 4.56 5.28
C ASN A 233 19.35 3.87 3.91
N ALA A 234 18.62 2.78 3.69
CA ALA A 234 18.59 2.16 2.37
C ALA A 234 17.85 3.05 1.37
N LYS A 235 18.47 3.31 0.22
CA LYS A 235 17.92 4.16 -0.85
C LYS A 235 17.98 3.45 -2.20
N ASP A 236 17.03 3.76 -3.07
CA ASP A 236 17.07 3.36 -4.47
C ASP A 236 17.97 4.30 -5.30
N THR A 237 18.08 4.04 -6.60
CA THR A 237 18.90 4.83 -7.54
C THR A 237 18.47 6.29 -7.67
N GLU A 238 17.25 6.63 -7.23
CA GLU A 238 16.70 7.98 -7.24
C GLU A 238 16.78 8.65 -5.84
N GLY A 239 17.46 8.02 -4.89
CA GLY A 239 17.61 8.56 -3.54
C GLY A 239 16.34 8.48 -2.68
N ARG A 240 15.35 7.66 -3.05
CA ARG A 240 14.12 7.42 -2.27
C ARG A 240 14.30 6.22 -1.35
N PRO A 241 13.53 6.06 -0.25
CA PRO A 241 13.57 4.86 0.57
C PRO A 241 13.48 3.58 -0.27
N TYR A 242 14.34 2.60 0.00
CA TYR A 242 14.40 1.38 -0.80
C TYR A 242 13.11 0.54 -0.70
N ASP A 243 12.49 0.53 0.48
CA ASP A 243 11.28 -0.23 0.75
C ASP A 243 10.04 0.41 0.07
N PRO A 244 9.26 -0.36 -0.72
CA PRO A 244 8.09 0.18 -1.39
C PRO A 244 6.95 0.58 -0.44
N VAL A 245 6.78 -0.13 0.69
CA VAL A 245 5.73 0.16 1.67
C VAL A 245 6.08 1.42 2.46
N ALA A 246 7.36 1.61 2.80
CA ALA A 246 7.86 2.87 3.35
C ALA A 246 7.61 4.05 2.41
N ARG A 247 7.95 3.92 1.12
CA ARG A 247 7.68 4.98 0.12
C ARG A 247 6.20 5.30 0.04
N PHE A 248 5.32 4.30 0.11
CA PHE A 248 3.88 4.51 0.09
C PHE A 248 3.41 5.30 1.31
N HIS A 249 3.71 4.87 2.53
CA HIS A 249 3.20 5.55 3.73
C HIS A 249 3.82 6.93 3.97
N LEU A 250 5.13 7.06 3.78
CA LEU A 250 5.82 8.36 3.87
C LEU A 250 5.33 9.31 2.76
N GLY A 251 5.11 8.77 1.56
CA GLY A 251 4.47 9.47 0.45
C GLY A 251 3.08 9.97 0.80
N ASN A 252 2.31 9.25 1.61
CA ASN A 252 1.01 9.68 2.14
C ASN A 252 1.11 10.58 3.41
N GLY A 253 2.30 11.05 3.78
CA GLY A 253 2.52 11.97 4.89
C GLY A 253 2.58 11.32 6.28
N ALA A 254 2.67 9.99 6.35
CA ALA A 254 2.88 9.31 7.63
C ALA A 254 4.29 9.56 8.18
N MET A 255 4.45 9.36 9.49
CA MET A 255 5.77 9.24 10.12
C MET A 255 6.09 7.78 10.43
N LEU A 256 7.34 7.40 10.28
CA LEU A 256 7.87 6.13 10.79
C LEU A 256 7.86 6.17 12.33
N HIS A 257 6.97 5.39 12.95
CA HIS A 257 6.62 5.58 14.36
C HIS A 257 7.27 4.56 15.29
N ALA A 258 7.14 3.27 15.00
CA ALA A 258 7.68 2.18 15.82
C ALA A 258 8.02 0.97 14.94
N VAL A 259 8.97 0.13 15.39
CA VAL A 259 9.42 -1.09 14.71
C VAL A 259 9.32 -2.25 15.69
N HIS A 260 8.71 -3.36 15.29
CA HIS A 260 8.30 -4.45 16.18
C HIS A 260 8.94 -5.77 15.78
N ALA A 261 9.66 -6.41 16.70
CA ALA A 261 10.16 -7.77 16.56
C ALA A 261 9.01 -8.77 16.69
N ASP A 262 9.14 -9.94 16.05
CA ASP A 262 8.19 -11.06 16.17
C ASP A 262 6.73 -10.67 15.94
N ALA A 263 6.51 -9.62 15.15
CA ALA A 263 5.24 -8.99 14.90
C ALA A 263 4.41 -9.75 13.85
N ASP A 264 5.08 -10.40 12.90
CA ASP A 264 4.48 -11.34 11.96
C ASP A 264 5.24 -12.66 11.91
N LYS A 265 4.71 -13.67 12.61
CA LYS A 265 5.28 -15.02 12.68
C LYS A 265 4.85 -15.93 11.53
N SER A 266 4.09 -15.43 10.56
CA SER A 266 3.76 -16.20 9.36
C SER A 266 5.02 -16.52 8.55
N GLU A 267 4.98 -17.59 7.75
CA GLU A 267 6.08 -17.95 6.84
C GLU A 267 6.46 -16.76 5.95
N ASN A 268 5.45 -16.04 5.43
CA ASN A 268 5.65 -14.83 4.63
C ASN A 268 6.33 -13.71 5.43
N GLY A 269 5.90 -13.43 6.67
CA GLY A 269 6.52 -12.42 7.53
C GLY A 269 8.00 -12.73 7.82
N ILE A 270 8.30 -14.00 8.13
CA ILE A 270 9.66 -14.50 8.33
C ILE A 270 10.51 -14.38 7.06
N ASP A 271 9.93 -14.67 5.89
CA ASP A 271 10.64 -14.58 4.61
C ASP A 271 10.86 -13.18 4.09
N GLN A 272 9.99 -12.25 4.44
CA GLN A 272 10.16 -10.85 4.06
C GLN A 272 11.16 -10.12 4.95
N SER A 273 11.09 -10.35 6.27
CA SER A 273 11.65 -9.43 7.26
C SER A 273 12.10 -10.06 8.57
N ASN A 274 12.21 -11.39 8.66
CA ASN A 274 12.40 -12.12 9.93
C ASN A 274 11.28 -11.80 10.95
N GLY A 275 10.05 -11.58 10.45
CA GLY A 275 8.87 -11.28 11.26
C GLY A 275 8.81 -9.88 11.84
N VAL A 276 9.64 -8.95 11.35
CA VAL A 276 9.61 -7.55 11.77
C VAL A 276 8.53 -6.78 11.02
N MET A 277 7.66 -6.10 11.76
CA MET A 277 6.69 -5.15 11.20
C MET A 277 6.96 -3.74 11.69
N VAL A 278 6.29 -2.77 11.07
CA VAL A 278 6.48 -1.35 11.34
C VAL A 278 5.15 -0.63 11.46
N ASN A 279 5.06 0.27 12.43
CA ASN A 279 3.97 1.23 12.48
C ASN A 279 4.35 2.52 11.74
N TYR A 280 3.49 2.93 10.79
CA TYR A 280 3.47 4.30 10.29
C TYR A 280 2.30 5.05 10.94
N ARG A 281 2.58 6.19 11.58
CA ARG A 281 1.55 7.00 12.24
C ARG A 281 1.13 8.18 11.36
N TYR A 282 -0.18 8.38 11.24
CA TYR A 282 -0.80 9.49 10.53
C TYR A 282 -1.25 10.56 11.54
N ASP A 283 -0.39 11.54 11.80
CA ASP A 283 -0.77 12.74 12.54
C ASP A 283 -1.47 13.72 11.58
N LEU A 284 -2.79 13.81 11.70
CA LEU A 284 -3.65 14.63 10.84
C LEU A 284 -3.14 16.07 10.62
N LYS A 285 -2.54 16.67 11.66
CA LYS A 285 -2.02 18.05 11.58
C LYS A 285 -0.70 18.13 10.82
N LYS A 286 0.07 17.04 10.77
CA LYS A 286 1.41 17.00 10.15
C LYS A 286 1.43 16.32 8.78
N ILE A 287 0.36 15.64 8.36
CA ILE A 287 0.28 14.99 7.04
C ILE A 287 0.73 15.92 5.90
N PRO A 288 0.21 17.15 5.73
CA PRO A 288 0.63 18.02 4.63
C PRO A 288 2.12 18.36 4.67
N GLN A 289 2.64 18.67 5.86
CA GLN A 289 4.05 19.02 6.03
C GLN A 289 4.98 17.82 5.77
N ASN A 290 4.65 16.65 6.30
CA ASN A 290 5.43 15.43 6.10
C ASN A 290 5.42 15.01 4.62
N HIS A 291 4.26 15.10 3.98
CA HIS A 291 4.06 14.81 2.57
C HIS A 291 4.95 15.67 1.68
N GLU A 292 4.88 17.00 1.83
CA GLU A 292 5.67 17.96 1.05
C GLU A 292 7.17 17.70 1.20
N ARG A 293 7.66 17.56 2.45
CA ARG A 293 9.09 17.31 2.72
C ARG A 293 9.57 15.98 2.16
N PHE A 294 8.71 14.96 2.15
CA PHE A 294 9.07 13.69 1.55
C PHE A 294 9.16 13.78 0.03
N LEU A 295 8.19 14.44 -0.63
CA LEU A 295 8.19 14.58 -2.09
C LEU A 295 9.31 15.50 -2.61
N SER A 296 9.62 16.59 -1.91
CA SER A 296 10.60 17.58 -2.36
C SER A 296 12.04 17.22 -1.97
N GLU A 297 12.25 16.68 -0.78
CA GLU A 297 13.58 16.50 -0.16
C GLU A 297 13.92 15.03 0.12
N ASN A 298 13.03 14.06 -0.17
CA ASN A 298 13.13 12.67 0.31
C ASN A 298 13.28 12.57 1.84
N LYS A 299 12.80 13.58 2.58
CA LYS A 299 13.00 13.67 4.02
C LYS A 299 12.00 12.80 4.78
N ILE A 300 12.53 11.83 5.52
CA ILE A 300 11.73 10.88 6.30
C ILE A 300 11.30 11.52 7.63
N ALA A 301 9.99 11.62 7.86
CA ALA A 301 9.43 11.89 9.18
C ALA A 301 9.56 10.62 10.04
N VAL A 302 10.22 10.71 11.19
CA VAL A 302 10.52 9.55 12.05
C VAL A 302 10.48 9.94 13.53
N SER A 303 10.05 9.01 14.39
CA SER A 303 10.09 9.16 15.85
C SER A 303 11.53 9.22 16.40
N THR A 304 11.68 9.73 17.62
CA THR A 304 12.96 9.70 18.36
C THR A 304 13.43 8.27 18.58
N ASP A 305 12.50 7.37 18.90
CA ASP A 305 12.81 6.00 19.31
C ASP A 305 13.31 5.18 18.12
N VAL A 306 12.67 5.29 16.95
CA VAL A 306 13.14 4.63 15.74
C VAL A 306 14.47 5.21 15.27
N ARG A 307 14.68 6.52 15.44
CA ARG A 307 15.98 7.15 15.13
C ARG A 307 17.10 6.62 16.04
N ALA A 308 16.84 6.49 17.34
CA ALA A 308 17.78 5.92 18.29
C ALA A 308 18.08 4.44 17.99
N LEU A 309 17.04 3.67 17.68
CA LEU A 309 17.12 2.26 17.30
C LEU A 309 17.94 2.04 16.02
N ALA A 310 17.76 2.88 14.99
CA ALA A 310 18.59 2.82 13.79
C ALA A 310 20.04 3.24 14.07
N GLY A 311 20.25 4.21 14.98
CA GLY A 311 21.57 4.69 15.37
C GLY A 311 22.40 3.71 16.19
N SER A 312 21.81 2.61 16.68
CA SER A 312 22.58 1.54 17.34
C SER A 312 23.41 0.70 16.36
N ILE A 313 23.13 0.80 15.06
CA ILE A 313 23.89 0.14 13.99
C ILE A 313 25.04 1.07 13.58
N LYS A 314 26.27 0.59 13.78
CA LYS A 314 27.51 1.31 13.46
C LYS A 314 28.15 0.79 12.19
#